data_AF-A0A7W0S605-F1
#
_entry.id   AF-A0A7W0S605-F1
#
_cell.length_a   1.000
_cell.length_b   1.000
_cell.length_c   1.000
_cell.angle_alpha   90.00
_cell.angle_beta   90.00
_cell.angle_gamma   90.00
#
_symmetry.space_group_name_H-M   'P 1'
#
loop_
_entity.id
_entity.type
_entity.pdbx_description
1 polymer ?
#
loop_
_entity_poly.entity_id
_entity_poly.type
_entity_poly.pdbx_seq_one_letter_code
_entity_poly.pdbx_strand_id
1 'polypeptide(L)' 'MTDRVPLRVLVFAAYPSARAGLAALLAREVGLEVEETDGGVGETAAAVHDVTVIDLTGFDDDWVETRVEHAAGRGLVLL' A
#
# COMPACT_ATOMS: atom_id res chain seq x y z
N MET A 1 -20.36 17.62 -11.66
CA MET A 1 -19.05 16.97 -11.41
C MET A 1 -19.25 16.11 -10.18
N THR A 2 -19.25 14.78 -10.33
CA THR A 2 -19.33 13.90 -9.16
C THR A 2 -18.00 14.03 -8.44
N ASP A 3 -18.04 14.59 -7.25
CA ASP A 3 -16.92 14.68 -6.31
C ASP A 3 -16.52 13.25 -5.97
N ARG A 4 -15.59 12.67 -6.72
CA ARG A 4 -15.11 11.31 -6.46
C ARG A 4 -14.02 11.45 -5.41
N VAL A 5 -14.33 10.98 -4.21
CA VAL A 5 -13.34 10.81 -3.15
C VAL A 5 -12.19 9.97 -3.72
N PRO A 6 -10.94 10.44 -3.63
CA PRO A 6 -9.79 9.67 -4.12
C PRO A 6 -9.66 8.37 -3.32
N LEU A 7 -9.26 7.30 -4.01
CA LEU A 7 -8.91 6.04 -3.37
C LEU A 7 -7.56 6.19 -2.69
N ARG A 8 -7.52 5.92 -1.39
CA ARG A 8 -6.29 5.97 -0.60
C ARG A 8 -5.53 4.67 -0.77
N VAL A 9 -4.27 4.75 -1.20
CA VAL A 9 -3.43 3.60 -1.51
C VAL A 9 -2.18 3.63 -0.64
N LEU A 10 -1.92 2.53 0.06
CA LEU A 10 -0.70 2.34 0.85
C LEU A 10 0.27 1.42 0.10
N VAL A 11 1.52 1.84 -0.02
CA VAL A 11 2.58 1.07 -0.69
C VAL A 11 3.59 0.56 0.31
N PHE A 12 3.77 -0.76 0.35
CA PHE A 12 4.84 -1.46 1.05
C PHE A 12 5.85 -2.03 0.05
N ALA A 13 7.12 -1.78 0.30
CA ALA A 13 8.23 -2.50 -0.32
C ALA A 13 9.44 -2.44 0.61
N ALA A 14 10.19 -3.53 0.72
CA ALA A 14 11.38 -3.57 1.58
C ALA A 14 12.48 -2.62 1.08
N TYR A 15 12.61 -2.51 -0.24
CA TYR A 15 13.60 -1.65 -0.87
C TYR A 15 13.07 -0.22 -1.07
N PRO A 16 13.75 0.83 -0.54
CA PRO A 16 13.28 2.21 -0.67
C PRO A 16 13.09 2.68 -2.12
N SER A 17 13.93 2.22 -3.05
CA SER A 17 13.82 2.56 -4.47
C SER A 17 12.59 1.92 -5.13
N ALA A 18 12.25 0.68 -4.76
CA ALA A 18 11.06 0.00 -5.24
C ALA A 18 9.80 0.70 -4.72
N ARG A 19 9.79 1.05 -3.42
CA ARG A 19 8.69 1.78 -2.77
C ARG A 19 8.43 3.13 -3.44
N ALA A 20 9.46 3.96 -3.56
CA ALA A 20 9.35 5.28 -4.18
C ALA A 20 8.97 5.19 -5.67
N GLY A 21 9.53 4.24 -6.39
CA GLY A 21 9.21 4.02 -7.80
C GLY A 21 7.75 3.61 -8.01
N LEU A 22 7.24 2.68 -7.21
CA LEU A 22 5.86 2.22 -7.26
C LEU A 22 4.88 3.31 -6.85
N ALA A 23 5.18 4.05 -5.77
CA ALA A 23 4.35 5.17 -5.35
C ALA A 23 4.30 6.28 -6.40
N ALA A 24 5.44 6.63 -7.01
CA ALA A 24 5.50 7.60 -8.10
C ALA A 24 4.73 7.15 -9.34
N LEU A 25 4.69 5.85 -9.65
CA LEU A 25 3.88 5.31 -10.74
C LEU A 25 2.38 5.44 -10.45
N LEU A 26 1.94 5.05 -9.25
CA LEU A 26 0.53 5.12 -8.84
C LEU A 26 0.04 6.57 -8.74
N ALA A 27 0.88 7.49 -8.27
CA ALA A 27 0.55 8.90 -8.13
C ALA A 27 0.31 9.62 -9.48
N ARG A 28 0.63 8.98 -10.61
CA ARG A 28 0.31 9.52 -11.95
C ARG A 28 -1.14 9.29 -12.35
N GLU A 29 -1.85 8.39 -11.67
CA GLU A 29 -3.22 8.05 -11.97
C GLU A 29 -4.20 9.01 -11.28
N VAL A 30 -5.23 9.43 -12.01
CA VAL A 30 -6.24 10.37 -11.49
C VAL A 30 -7.15 9.64 -10.51
N GLY A 31 -7.28 10.21 -9.30
CA GLY A 31 -8.18 9.69 -8.27
C GLY A 31 -7.53 8.72 -7.29
N LEU A 32 -6.19 8.61 -7.29
CA LEU A 32 -5.43 7.91 -6.26
C LEU A 32 -4.73 8.92 -5.34
N GLU A 33 -4.77 8.66 -4.03
CA GLU A 33 -3.95 9.32 -3.03
C GLU A 33 -2.99 8.28 -2.46
N VAL A 34 -1.69 8.44 -2.71
CA VAL A 34 -0.69 7.39 -2.46
C VAL A 34 0.18 7.76 -1.27
N GLU A 35 0.36 6.81 -0.36
CA GLU A 35 1.23 6.91 0.80
C GLU A 35 2.26 5.77 0.79
N GLU A 36 3.47 6.06 1.23
CA GLU A 36 4.57 5.10 1.34
C GLU A 36 4.83 4.75 2.80
N THR A 37 5.16 3.48 3.06
CA THR A 37 5.66 3.05 4.37
C THR A 37 6.73 1.97 4.21
N ASP A 38 7.75 2.02 5.06
CA ASP A 38 8.84 1.05 5.10
C ASP A 38 8.47 -0.24 5.85
N GLY A 39 7.22 -0.37 6.33
CA GLY A 39 6.80 -1.50 7.13
C GLY A 39 7.15 -1.39 8.62
N GLY A 40 7.87 -0.34 9.03
CA GLY A 40 8.15 -0.03 10.44
C GLY A 40 6.91 0.50 11.14
N VAL A 41 6.45 -0.23 12.17
CA VAL A 41 5.39 0.13 13.14
C VAL A 41 4.39 1.17 12.63
N GLY A 42 3.56 0.74 11.68
CA GLY A 42 2.45 1.49 11.11
C GLY A 42 1.23 0.59 10.98
N GLU A 43 0.88 -0.12 12.06
CA GLU A 43 -0.37 -0.91 12.16
C GLU A 43 -1.62 -0.06 11.88
N THR A 44 -1.53 1.25 12.10
CA THR A 44 -2.62 2.21 11.86
C THR A 44 -2.71 2.73 10.43
N ALA A 45 -1.66 2.60 9.61
CA ALA A 45 -1.70 3.08 8.23
C ALA A 45 -2.64 2.20 7.39
N ALA A 46 -2.43 0.88 7.34
CA ALA A 46 -3.26 -0.02 6.52
C ALA A 46 -4.77 0.05 6.84
N ALA A 47 -5.13 0.38 8.08
CA ALA A 47 -6.50 0.56 8.55
C ALA A 47 -7.18 1.88 8.12
N VAL A 48 -6.51 2.75 7.36
CA VAL A 48 -7.14 3.97 6.81
C VAL A 48 -7.10 4.06 5.29
N HIS A 49 -6.40 3.17 4.59
CA HIS A 49 -6.32 3.12 3.12
C HIS A 49 -7.34 2.15 2.51
N ASP A 50 -7.86 2.47 1.33
CA ASP A 50 -8.82 1.62 0.61
C ASP A 50 -8.13 0.43 -0.07
N VAL A 51 -6.87 0.61 -0.48
CA VAL A 51 -6.05 -0.39 -1.13
C VAL A 51 -4.66 -0.44 -0.50
N THR A 52 -4.15 -1.65 -0.27
CA THR A 52 -2.75 -1.89 0.10
C THR A 52 -2.04 -2.63 -1.03
N VAL A 53 -0.89 -2.11 -1.46
CA VAL A 53 -0.02 -2.71 -2.48
C VAL A 53 1.28 -3.13 -1.80
N ILE A 54 1.68 -4.39 -1.98
CA ILE A 54 2.85 -4.97 -1.33
C ILE A 54 3.74 -5.58 -2.41
N ASP A 55 4.96 -5.04 -2.55
CA ASP A 55 6.07 -5.77 -3.17
C ASP A 55 6.59 -6.78 -2.17
N LEU A 56 6.42 -8.08 -2.48
CA LEU A 56 6.80 -9.17 -1.59
C LEU A 56 8.32 -9.32 -1.46
N THR A 57 9.10 -8.70 -2.35
CA THR A 57 10.54 -8.85 -2.39
C THR A 57 11.20 -8.31 -1.12
N GLY A 58 11.88 -9.20 -0.38
CA GLY A 58 12.61 -8.83 0.84
C GLY A 58 11.78 -8.84 2.12
N PHE A 59 10.52 -9.27 2.06
CA PHE A 59 9.72 -9.62 3.25
C PHE A 59 9.69 -11.13 3.45
N ASP A 60 9.54 -11.54 4.71
CA ASP A 60 9.26 -12.94 5.07
C ASP A 60 7.75 -13.24 5.06
N ASP A 61 7.41 -14.53 5.02
CA ASP A 61 6.03 -14.99 4.90
C ASP A 61 5.17 -14.54 6.09
N ASP A 62 5.74 -14.55 7.31
CA ASP A 62 5.05 -14.14 8.54
C ASP A 62 4.64 -12.66 8.48
N TRP A 63 5.53 -11.80 7.99
CA TRP A 63 5.25 -10.39 7.79
C TRP A 63 4.15 -10.19 6.74
N VAL A 64 4.21 -10.94 5.64
CA VAL A 64 3.21 -10.86 4.56
C VAL A 64 1.84 -11.30 5.08
N GLU A 65 1.75 -12.44 5.77
CA GLU A 65 0.51 -12.97 6.33
C GLU A 65 -0.15 -11.96 7.27
N THR A 66 0.63 -11.37 8.18
CA THR A 66 0.16 -10.31 9.08
C THR A 66 -0.45 -9.12 8.32
N ARG A 67 0.11 -8.73 7.18
CA ARG A 67 -0.42 -7.62 6.36
C ARG A 67 -1.66 -8.00 5.57
N VAL A 68 -1.73 -9.23 5.08
CA VAL A 68 -2.94 -9.75 4.43
C VAL A 68 -4.13 -9.73 5.40
N GLU A 69 -3.91 -10.15 6.64
CA GLU A 69 -4.94 -10.10 7.69
C GLU A 69 -5.39 -8.67 7.99
N HIS A 70 -4.44 -7.72 8.09
CA HIS A 70 -4.78 -6.30 8.31
C HIS A 70 -5.50 -5.64 7.13
N ALA A 71 -5.29 -6.13 5.92
CA ALA A 71 -6.01 -5.67 4.73
C ALA A 71 -7.38 -6.35 4.54
N ALA A 72 -7.80 -7.24 5.44
CA ALA A 72 -9.06 -7.97 5.30
C ALA A 72 -10.26 -7.02 5.10
N GLY A 73 -11.05 -7.29 4.05
CA GLY A 73 -12.19 -6.46 3.66
C GLY A 73 -11.84 -5.21 2.84
N ARG A 74 -10.58 -5.07 2.39
CA ARG A 74 -10.08 -3.97 1.56
C ARG A 74 -9.41 -4.48 0.29
N GLY A 75 -9.06 -3.58 -0.62
CA GLY A 75 -8.26 -3.93 -1.78
C GLY A 75 -6.85 -4.36 -1.35
N LEU A 76 -6.40 -5.51 -1.80
CA LEU A 76 -5.05 -6.00 -1.57
C LEU A 76 -4.44 -6.41 -2.91
N VAL A 77 -3.23 -5.93 -3.17
CA VAL A 77 -2.43 -6.29 -4.34
C VAL A 77 -1.07 -6.76 -3.87
N LEU A 78 -0.70 -7.97 -4.27
CA LEU A 78 0.60 -8.56 -4.02
C LEU A 78 1.37 -8.61 -5.35
N LEU A 79 2.61 -8.12 -5.35
CA LEU A 79 3.49 -8.00 -6.51
C LEU A 79 4.70 -8.92 -6.37
#